data_AF-A0A396H705-F1
#
_entry.id   AF-A0A396H705-F1
#
_cell.length_a   1.000
_cell.length_b   1.000
_cell.length_c   1.000
_cell.angle_alpha   90.00
_cell.angle_beta   90.00
_cell.angle_gamma   90.00
#
_symmetry.space_group_name_H-M   'P 1'
#
loop_
_entity.id
_entity.type
_entity.pdbx_description
1 polymer ?
#
loop_
_entity_poly.entity_id
_entity_poly.type
_entity_poly.pdbx_seq_one_letter_code
_entity_poly.pdbx_strand_id
1 'polypeptide(L)'
;MLYHVVKMCHLPRLPKQRELVSQLSPIHARLSSESSIARKHPVHRCNEVQAEAATQFLNIMWYYLDSLCSDLKSHTITSVQSNNDRVSLLLKDSFIDSFPLRDQPFIKLFVDTQLFTVLSDSCLSSFESGNL
;
A
#
# COMPACT_ATOMS: atom_id res chain seq x y z
N MET A 1 -33.32 25.40 2.94
CA MET A 1 -32.16 24.70 3.51
C MET A 1 -32.01 23.36 2.79
N LEU A 2 -31.01 23.22 1.93
CA LEU A 2 -30.67 21.95 1.31
C LEU A 2 -29.92 21.09 2.34
N TYR A 3 -30.51 19.96 2.73
CA TYR A 3 -29.83 18.94 3.52
C TYR A 3 -28.73 18.31 2.65
N HIS A 4 -27.47 18.64 2.93
CA HIS A 4 -26.33 17.86 2.43
C HIS A 4 -26.34 16.52 3.17
N VAL A 5 -26.98 15.51 2.59
CA VAL A 5 -26.73 14.12 2.97
C VAL A 5 -25.27 13.85 2.62
N VAL A 6 -24.42 13.74 3.65
CA VAL A 6 -23.05 13.27 3.48
C VAL A 6 -23.16 11.86 2.89
N LYS A 7 -22.90 11.73 1.58
CA LYS A 7 -22.75 10.42 0.93
C LYS A 7 -21.64 9.71 1.69
N MET A 8 -21.97 8.68 2.44
CA MET A 8 -20.96 7.77 2.96
C MET A 8 -20.28 7.16 1.74
N CYS A 9 -19.09 7.66 1.40
CA CYS A 9 -18.24 7.03 0.42
C CYS A 9 -17.84 5.66 0.99
N HIS A 10 -18.51 4.62 0.53
CA HIS A 10 -18.16 3.25 0.90
C HIS A 10 -16.79 2.95 0.30
N LEU A 11 -15.78 2.89 1.17
CA LEU A 11 -14.44 2.49 0.76
C LEU A 11 -14.53 1.04 0.26
N PRO A 12 -14.02 0.73 -0.94
CA PRO A 12 -13.96 -0.65 -1.40
C PRO A 12 -13.10 -1.50 -0.46
N ARG A 13 -13.40 -2.79 -0.39
CA ARG A 13 -12.66 -3.72 0.45
C ARG A 13 -11.25 -3.91 -0.10
N LEU A 14 -10.29 -4.04 0.80
CA LEU A 14 -8.91 -4.36 0.43
C LEU A 14 -8.83 -5.81 -0.09
N PRO A 15 -8.04 -6.07 -1.15
CA PRO A 15 -7.63 -7.41 -1.52
C PRO A 15 -7.08 -8.16 -0.28
N LYS A 16 -7.46 -9.43 -0.09
CA LYS A 16 -6.99 -10.26 1.04
C LYS A 16 -7.17 -9.61 2.43
N GLN A 17 -8.14 -8.72 2.62
CA GLN A 17 -8.34 -7.96 3.87
C GLN A 17 -8.32 -8.81 5.14
N ARG A 18 -8.93 -10.00 5.13
CA ARG A 18 -9.00 -10.89 6.30
C ARG A 18 -7.61 -11.34 6.76
N GLU A 19 -6.75 -11.70 5.81
CA GLU A 19 -5.38 -12.14 6.10
C GLU A 19 -4.56 -10.97 6.65
N LEU A 20 -4.63 -9.81 5.99
CA LEU A 20 -3.95 -8.59 6.42
C LEU A 20 -4.37 -8.20 7.85
N VAL A 21 -5.67 -8.19 8.15
CA VAL A 21 -6.18 -7.89 9.50
C VAL A 21 -5.69 -8.92 10.51
N SER A 22 -5.66 -10.21 10.16
CA SER A 22 -5.15 -11.25 11.06
C SER A 22 -3.68 -11.03 11.43
N GLN A 23 -2.85 -10.55 10.51
CA GLN A 23 -1.43 -10.25 10.75
C GLN A 23 -1.25 -8.95 11.55
N LEU A 24 -2.04 -7.91 11.26
CA LEU A 24 -1.92 -6.60 11.91
C LEU A 24 -2.57 -6.55 13.30
N SER A 25 -3.62 -7.32 13.54
CA SER A 25 -4.40 -7.31 14.79
C SER A 25 -3.55 -7.48 16.07
N PRO A 26 -2.63 -8.46 16.19
CA PRO A 26 -1.81 -8.60 17.40
C PRO A 26 -0.86 -7.41 17.61
N ILE A 27 -0.35 -6.82 16.54
CA ILE A 27 0.57 -5.67 16.61
C ILE A 27 -0.21 -4.41 16.99
N HIS A 28 -1.39 -4.21 16.39
CA HIS A 28 -2.30 -3.14 16.76
C HIS A 28 -2.72 -3.23 18.23
N ALA A 29 -2.99 -4.43 18.74
CA ALA A 29 -3.31 -4.62 20.17
C ALA A 29 -2.15 -4.16 21.08
N ARG A 30 -0.90 -4.50 20.73
CA ARG A 30 0.31 -4.03 21.45
C ARG A 30 0.46 -2.51 21.40
N LEU A 31 0.28 -1.89 20.22
CA LEU A 31 0.33 -0.43 20.08
C LEU A 31 -0.77 0.26 20.90
N SER A 32 -1.97 -0.32 20.89
CA SER A 32 -3.13 0.21 21.61
C SER A 32 -2.97 0.12 23.12
N SER A 33 -2.36 -0.95 23.66
CA SER A 33 -2.14 -1.08 25.10
C SER A 33 -1.16 -0.02 25.62
N GLU A 34 -0.07 0.23 24.89
CA GLU A 34 0.93 1.24 25.23
C GLU A 34 0.39 2.68 25.12
N SER A 35 -0.62 2.92 24.27
CA SER A 35 -1.26 4.25 24.12
C SER A 35 -2.00 4.71 25.39
N SER A 36 -2.47 3.77 26.22
CA SER A 36 -3.12 4.08 27.50
C SER A 36 -2.15 4.67 28.52
N ILE A 37 -0.87 4.31 28.44
CA ILE A 37 0.20 4.80 29.31
C ILE A 37 0.55 6.26 28.94
N ALA A 38 0.56 6.56 27.64
CA ALA A 38 0.82 7.92 27.13
C ALA A 38 -0.25 8.96 27.57
N ARG A 39 -1.50 8.54 27.85
CA ARG A 39 -2.53 9.45 28.36
C ARG A 39 -2.28 9.95 29.79
N LYS A 40 -1.46 9.25 30.59
CA LYS A 40 -1.14 9.64 31.98
C LYS A 40 0.01 10.64 32.08
N HIS A 41 0.85 10.77 31.04
CA HIS A 41 2.00 11.67 31.03
C HIS A 41 2.02 12.47 29.72
N PRO A 42 1.78 13.80 29.74
CA PRO A 42 1.62 14.63 28.53
C PRO A 42 2.87 14.72 27.64
N VAL A 43 4.04 14.28 28.13
CA VAL A 43 5.24 14.18 27.30
C VAL A 43 5.15 12.87 26.54
N HIS A 44 4.60 12.91 25.32
CA HIS A 44 4.57 11.78 24.41
C HIS A 44 6.00 11.38 24.03
N ARG A 45 6.63 10.54 24.85
CA ARG A 45 7.90 9.90 24.54
C ARG A 45 7.57 8.57 23.86
N CYS A 46 7.95 8.44 22.59
CA CYS A 46 7.89 7.17 21.88
C CYS A 46 8.74 6.15 22.65
N ASN A 47 8.10 5.08 23.15
CA ASN A 47 8.79 3.99 23.83
C ASN A 47 9.43 3.05 22.80
N GLU A 48 10.54 2.39 23.14
CA GLU A 48 11.22 1.43 22.26
C GLU A 48 10.26 0.31 21.81
N VAL A 49 9.40 -0.16 22.70
CA VAL A 49 8.35 -1.15 22.42
C VAL A 49 7.34 -0.65 21.39
N GLN A 50 6.99 0.64 21.43
CA GLN A 50 6.08 1.25 20.45
C GLN A 50 6.76 1.42 19.09
N ALA A 51 8.03 1.83 19.08
CA ALA A 51 8.81 1.96 17.85
C ALA A 51 8.99 0.61 17.15
N GLU A 52 9.29 -0.45 17.91
CA GLU A 52 9.41 -1.80 17.38
C GLU A 52 8.08 -2.31 16.82
N ALA A 53 6.99 -2.19 17.59
CA ALA A 53 5.67 -2.61 17.14
C ALA A 53 5.19 -1.81 15.92
N ALA A 54 5.46 -0.51 15.85
CA ALA A 54 5.16 0.33 14.69
C ALA A 54 5.98 -0.11 13.46
N THR A 55 7.26 -0.42 13.64
CA THR A 55 8.13 -0.94 12.57
C THR A 55 7.58 -2.26 12.02
N GLN A 56 7.19 -3.20 12.90
CA GLN A 56 6.58 -4.47 12.49
C GLN A 56 5.26 -4.25 11.73
N PHE A 57 4.42 -3.32 12.21
CA PHE A 57 3.16 -2.97 11.54
C PHE A 57 3.41 -2.43 10.12
N LEU A 58 4.36 -1.49 9.99
CA LEU A 58 4.71 -0.86 8.73
C LEU A 58 5.33 -1.87 7.75
N ASN A 59 6.17 -2.79 8.23
CA ASN A 59 6.74 -3.84 7.38
C ASN A 59 5.65 -4.75 6.80
N ILE A 60 4.66 -5.18 7.60
CA ILE A 60 3.54 -5.99 7.09
C ILE A 60 2.73 -5.21 6.06
N MET A 61 2.44 -3.93 6.32
CA MET A 61 1.76 -3.06 5.36
C MET A 61 2.56 -2.91 4.07
N TRP A 62 3.88 -2.73 4.18
CA TRP A 62 4.78 -2.62 3.03
C TRP A 62 4.74 -3.90 2.19
N TYR A 63 4.98 -5.07 2.79
CA TYR A 63 4.93 -6.36 2.07
C TYR A 63 3.58 -6.63 1.43
N TYR A 64 2.48 -6.23 2.09
CA TYR A 64 1.15 -6.33 1.51
C TYR A 64 1.01 -5.46 0.25
N LEU A 65 1.45 -4.20 0.29
CA LEU A 65 1.39 -3.29 -0.86
C LEU A 65 2.33 -3.76 -1.99
N ASP A 66 3.53 -4.22 -1.65
CA ASP A 66 4.48 -4.82 -2.59
C ASP A 66 3.87 -6.04 -3.29
N SER A 67 3.20 -6.93 -2.54
CA SER A 67 2.49 -8.08 -3.11
C SER A 67 1.37 -7.69 -4.08
N LEU A 68 0.79 -6.49 -3.99
CA LEU A 68 -0.16 -6.01 -5.00
C LEU A 68 0.56 -5.57 -6.28
N CYS A 69 1.82 -5.15 -6.18
CA CYS A 69 2.64 -4.69 -7.28
C CYS A 69 3.52 -5.78 -7.91
N SER A 70 3.47 -7.03 -7.43
CA SER A 70 4.36 -8.10 -7.92
C SER A 70 4.24 -8.35 -9.43
N ASP A 71 3.03 -8.20 -9.97
CA ASP A 71 2.73 -8.49 -11.38
C ASP A 71 2.89 -7.24 -12.27
N LEU A 72 3.31 -6.11 -11.70
CA LEU A 72 3.40 -4.82 -12.39
C LEU A 72 4.31 -4.89 -13.64
N LYS A 73 5.36 -5.73 -13.60
CA LYS A 73 6.24 -6.00 -14.75
C LYS A 73 5.49 -6.55 -15.97
N SER A 74 4.52 -7.43 -15.75
CA SER A 74 3.73 -8.07 -16.82
C SER A 74 2.77 -7.11 -17.50
N HIS A 75 2.48 -5.98 -16.85
CA HIS A 75 1.61 -4.92 -17.36
C HIS A 75 2.38 -3.68 -17.79
N THR A 76 3.69 -3.82 -17.99
CA THR A 76 4.58 -2.72 -18.36
C THR A 76 5.15 -2.95 -19.76
N ILE A 77 5.12 -1.90 -20.59
CA ILE A 77 5.86 -1.86 -21.84
C ILE A 77 7.22 -1.21 -21.56
N THR A 78 8.31 -1.96 -21.69
CA THR A 78 9.67 -1.41 -21.58
C THR A 78 10.17 -1.02 -22.98
N SER A 79 10.38 0.28 -23.20
CA SER A 79 11.02 0.77 -24.41
C SER A 79 12.53 0.90 -24.18
N VAL A 80 13.33 0.23 -25.00
CA VAL A 80 14.80 0.36 -25.01
C VAL A 80 15.18 1.45 -26.00
N GLN A 81 15.59 2.63 -25.52
CA GLN A 81 16.11 3.68 -26.39
C GLN A 81 17.59 3.47 -26.71
N SER A 82 18.07 4.02 -27.82
CA SER A 82 19.45 3.92 -28.31
C SER A 82 20.52 4.45 -27.35
N ASN A 83 20.11 5.18 -26.31
CA ASN A 83 20.99 5.81 -25.31
C ASN A 83 21.12 4.97 -24.03
N ASN A 84 20.61 3.73 -24.03
CA ASN A 84 20.57 2.83 -22.87
C ASN A 84 19.60 3.27 -21.75
N ASP A 85 18.83 4.34 -21.96
CA ASP A 85 17.68 4.70 -21.13
C ASP A 85 16.53 3.71 -21.40
N ARG A 86 16.21 2.93 -20.38
CA ARG A 86 15.00 2.10 -20.35
C ARG A 86 13.89 2.97 -19.79
N VAL A 87 12.81 3.11 -20.54
CA VAL A 87 11.60 3.79 -20.06
C VAL A 87 10.51 2.74 -19.96
N SER A 88 10.06 2.50 -18.74
CA SER A 88 8.98 1.56 -18.43
C SER A 88 7.65 2.28 -18.33
N LEU A 89 6.70 1.96 -19.21
CA LEU A 89 5.35 2.52 -19.20
C LEU A 89 4.35 1.49 -18.64
N LEU A 90 3.75 1.81 -17.49
CA LEU A 90 2.72 0.97 -16.87
C LEU A 90 1.35 1.15 -17.57
N LEU A 91 0.79 0.06 -18.07
CA LEU A 91 -0.57 -0.01 -18.60
C LEU A 91 -1.57 -0.19 -17.44
N LYS A 92 -2.03 0.91 -16.86
CA LYS A 92 -2.91 0.90 -15.67
C LYS A 92 -4.15 0.04 -15.83
N ASP A 93 -4.87 0.13 -16.95
CA ASP A 93 -6.09 -0.65 -17.18
C ASP A 93 -5.79 -2.16 -17.22
N SER A 94 -4.70 -2.55 -17.89
CA SER A 94 -4.27 -3.95 -17.93
C SER A 94 -3.89 -4.48 -16.55
N PHE A 95 -3.23 -3.65 -15.72
CA PHE A 95 -2.91 -3.99 -14.33
C PHE A 95 -4.16 -4.09 -13.46
N ILE A 96 -5.14 -3.20 -13.61
CA ILE A 96 -6.40 -3.27 -12.87
C ILE A 96 -7.17 -4.55 -13.23
N ASP A 97 -7.22 -4.89 -14.52
CA ASP A 97 -7.96 -6.03 -15.03
C ASP A 97 -7.37 -7.39 -14.64
N SER A 98 -6.11 -7.44 -14.17
CA SER A 98 -5.49 -8.67 -13.66
C SER A 98 -6.06 -9.11 -12.31
N PHE A 99 -6.67 -8.20 -11.54
CA PHE A 99 -7.28 -8.52 -10.25
C PHE A 99 -8.68 -9.09 -10.40
N PRO A 100 -9.13 -9.94 -9.45
CA PRO A 100 -10.50 -10.40 -9.38
C PRO A 100 -11.49 -9.22 -9.36
N LEU A 101 -12.64 -9.34 -10.04
CA LEU A 101 -13.65 -8.27 -10.17
C LEU A 101 -14.07 -7.61 -8.84
N ARG A 102 -14.06 -8.39 -7.75
CA ARG A 102 -14.39 -7.89 -6.40
C ARG A 102 -13.35 -6.92 -5.82
N ASP A 103 -12.10 -7.05 -6.25
CA ASP A 103 -10.92 -6.35 -5.74
C ASP A 103 -10.59 -5.12 -6.63
N GLN A 104 -11.00 -5.15 -7.91
CA GLN A 104 -10.79 -4.05 -8.87
C GLN A 104 -11.28 -2.66 -8.39
N PRO A 105 -12.43 -2.50 -7.69
CA PRO A 105 -12.84 -1.19 -7.21
C PRO A 105 -11.82 -0.54 -6.27
N PHE A 106 -11.14 -1.34 -5.45
CA PHE A 106 -10.05 -0.85 -4.60
C PHE A 106 -8.81 -0.52 -5.44
N ILE A 107 -8.42 -1.42 -6.36
CA ILE A 107 -7.23 -1.21 -7.20
C ILE A 107 -7.38 0.05 -8.05
N LYS A 108 -8.58 0.32 -8.61
CA LYS A 108 -8.88 1.56 -9.33
C LYS A 108 -8.57 2.81 -8.50
N LEU A 109 -9.00 2.84 -7.24
CA LEU A 109 -8.68 3.96 -6.36
C LEU A 109 -7.20 3.98 -5.96
N PHE A 110 -6.60 2.82 -5.77
CA PHE A 110 -5.20 2.68 -5.36
C PHE A 110 -4.23 3.20 -6.42
N VAL A 111 -4.43 2.88 -7.70
CA VAL A 111 -3.54 3.30 -8.80
C VAL A 111 -3.56 4.82 -9.08
N ASP A 112 -4.55 5.52 -8.52
CA ASP A 112 -4.69 6.97 -8.58
C ASP A 112 -4.08 7.68 -7.37
N THR A 113 -3.56 6.92 -6.38
CA THR A 113 -2.87 7.52 -5.23
C THR A 113 -1.43 7.91 -5.56
N GLN A 114 -0.95 8.99 -4.93
CA GLN A 114 0.47 9.37 -5.01
C GLN A 114 1.39 8.29 -4.43
N LEU A 115 0.92 7.55 -3.42
CA LEU A 115 1.63 6.42 -2.85
C LEU A 115 1.90 5.35 -3.91
N PHE A 116 0.90 5.00 -4.71
CA PHE A 116 1.08 4.02 -5.78
C PHE A 116 2.09 4.49 -6.81
N THR A 117 2.07 5.75 -7.23
CA THR A 117 3.08 6.30 -8.16
C THR A 117 4.50 6.06 -7.65
N VAL A 118 4.77 6.38 -6.38
CA VAL A 118 6.09 6.17 -5.78
C VAL A 118 6.45 4.67 -5.71
N LEU A 119 5.50 3.82 -5.34
CA LEU A 119 5.72 2.37 -5.25
C LEU A 119 5.96 1.74 -6.63
N SER A 120 5.18 2.13 -7.65
CA SER A 120 5.33 1.62 -9.01
C SER A 120 6.68 2.03 -9.59
N ASP A 121 7.11 3.27 -9.38
CA ASP A 121 8.39 3.76 -9.88
C ASP A 121 9.56 3.03 -9.22
N SER A 122 9.48 2.80 -7.90
CA SER A 122 10.47 2.01 -7.17
C SER A 122 10.55 0.57 -7.70
N CYS A 123 9.39 -0.05 -7.98
CA CYS A 123 9.30 -1.40 -8.52
C CYS A 123 9.88 -1.47 -9.94
N LEU A 124 9.51 -0.54 -10.82
CA LEU A 124 10.01 -0.45 -12.20
C LEU A 124 11.51 -0.20 -12.26
N SER A 125 12.04 0.69 -11.40
CA SER A 125 13.48 0.95 -11.30
C SER A 125 14.26 -0.31 -10.89
N SER A 126 13.69 -1.15 -10.02
CA SER A 126 14.31 -2.43 -9.65
C SER A 126 14.41 -3.41 -10.83
N PHE A 127 13.40 -3.43 -11.71
CA PHE A 127 13.40 -4.26 -12.92
C PHE A 127 14.41 -3.77 -13.95
N GLU A 128 14.60 -2.47 -14.07
CA GLU A 128 15.58 -1.86 -14.98
C GLU A 128 17.02 -2.13 -14.52
N SER A 129 17.23 -2.14 -13.19
CA SER A 129 18.53 -2.38 -12.56
C SER A 129 18.97 -3.85 -12.55
N GLY A 130 18.12 -4.79 -13.01
CA GLY A 130 18.45 -6.21 -13.11
C GLY A 130 18.58 -6.94 -11.76
N ASN A 131 18.13 -6.33 -10.66
CA ASN A 131 18.12 -6.97 -9.35
C ASN A 131 16.83 -7.78 -9.17
N LEU A 132 16.80 -8.96 -9.78
CA LEU A 132 16.02 -10.13 -9.36
C LEU A 132 16.59 -11.39 -10.02
#